data_AF-A0A958IN97-F1
#
_entry.id   AF-A0A958IN97-F1
#
_cell.length_a   1.000
_cell.length_b   1.000
_cell.length_c   1.000
_cell.angle_alpha   90.00
_cell.angle_beta   90.00
_cell.angle_gamma   90.00
#
_symmetry.space_group_name_H-M   'P 1'
#
loop_
_entity.id
_entity.type
_entity.pdbx_description
1 polymer ?
#
loop_
_entity_poly.entity_id
_entity_poly.type
_entity_poly.pdbx_seq_one_letter_code
_entity_poly.pdbx_strand_id
1 'polypeptide(L)'
;MLKNLSLHVVDSVFDPNSTEKKVFVRQREKSTLYKVYLYISGGDVPFVQQVTYRLHSSFPNPDRQVYRTPSNPDCQLIIWTWGLFTVQVTVQDKNGYFYTFEHRMSYDRELTNVPAENYVWEK
;
A
#
# COMPACT_ATOMS: atom_id res chain seq x y z
N MET A 1 21.03 15.00 -15.73
CA MET A 1 19.68 14.91 -16.33
C MET A 1 18.85 14.07 -15.36
N LEU A 2 17.85 14.64 -14.68
CA LEU A 2 16.98 13.88 -13.78
C LEU A 2 16.18 12.90 -14.62
N LYS A 3 16.40 11.60 -14.43
CA LYS A 3 15.62 10.54 -15.06
C LYS A 3 14.18 10.70 -14.56
N ASN A 4 13.21 10.91 -15.46
CA ASN A 4 11.80 10.87 -15.10
C ASN A 4 11.45 9.43 -14.73
N LEU A 5 11.46 9.12 -13.44
CA LEU A 5 11.17 7.81 -12.90
C LEU A 5 9.66 7.57 -12.95
N SER A 6 9.23 6.56 -13.70
CA SER A 6 7.84 6.12 -13.80
C SER A 6 7.52 5.17 -12.63
N LEU A 7 7.45 5.75 -11.44
CA LEU A 7 7.00 5.08 -10.22
C LEU A 7 5.96 5.94 -9.49
N HIS A 8 4.90 5.28 -9.02
CA HIS A 8 3.85 5.88 -8.21
C HIS A 8 3.55 4.96 -7.02
N VAL A 9 3.22 5.56 -5.89
CA VAL A 9 2.72 4.82 -4.72
C VAL A 9 1.20 4.80 -4.80
N VAL A 10 0.60 3.65 -4.51
CA VAL A 10 -0.85 3.45 -4.51
C VAL A 10 -1.28 2.88 -3.16
N ASP A 11 -2.41 3.35 -2.66
CA ASP A 11 -3.15 2.73 -1.57
C ASP A 11 -4.56 2.36 -2.03
N SER A 12 -5.02 1.15 -1.69
CA SER A 12 -6.36 0.68 -2.06
C SER A 12 -6.93 -0.29 -1.03
N VAL A 13 -8.25 -0.31 -0.87
CA VAL A 13 -8.96 -1.36 -0.13
C VAL A 13 -9.19 -2.62 -0.97
N PHE A 14 -8.94 -2.56 -2.27
CA PHE A 14 -9.03 -3.70 -3.17
C PHE A 14 -7.65 -4.31 -3.40
N ASP A 15 -7.61 -5.64 -3.42
CA ASP A 15 -6.38 -6.35 -3.76
C ASP A 15 -6.05 -6.13 -5.25
N PRO A 16 -4.93 -5.48 -5.60
CA PRO A 16 -4.52 -5.28 -6.99
C PRO A 16 -4.34 -6.60 -7.77
N ASN A 17 -4.15 -7.71 -7.07
CA ASN A 17 -3.98 -9.04 -7.66
C ASN A 17 -5.28 -9.84 -7.78
N SER A 18 -6.43 -9.27 -7.39
CA SER A 18 -7.75 -9.90 -7.46
C SER A 18 -8.68 -9.15 -8.41
N THR A 19 -9.53 -9.89 -9.12
CA THR A 19 -10.64 -9.30 -9.90
C THR A 19 -11.87 -9.03 -9.04
N GLU A 20 -11.93 -9.57 -7.82
CA GLU A 20 -13.04 -9.37 -6.90
C GLU A 20 -12.90 -8.05 -6.14
N LYS A 21 -13.94 -7.22 -6.18
CA LYS A 21 -14.01 -5.98 -5.40
C LYS A 21 -14.51 -6.25 -3.98
N LYS A 22 -13.69 -6.91 -3.16
CA LYS A 22 -13.99 -7.16 -1.74
C LYS A 22 -13.27 -6.18 -0.85
N VAL A 23 -14.01 -5.61 0.12
CA VAL A 23 -13.46 -4.77 1.18
C VAL A 23 -13.43 -5.56 2.48
N PHE A 24 -12.24 -5.84 2.99
CA PHE A 24 -12.07 -6.58 4.23
C PHE A 24 -12.08 -5.63 5.41
N VAL A 25 -12.92 -5.93 6.41
CA VAL A 25 -13.12 -5.10 7.59
C VAL A 25 -12.96 -5.89 8.87
N ARG A 26 -12.42 -5.25 9.91
CA ARG A 26 -12.34 -5.79 11.28
C ARG A 26 -12.91 -4.79 12.27
N GLN A 27 -13.58 -5.28 13.30
CA GLN A 27 -14.02 -4.44 14.40
C GLN A 27 -12.90 -4.32 15.44
N ARG A 28 -12.55 -3.09 15.83
CA ARG A 28 -11.63 -2.80 16.93
C ARG A 28 -12.33 -1.87 17.91
N GLU A 29 -12.87 -2.41 19.00
CA GLU A 29 -13.58 -1.66 20.04
C GLU A 29 -14.53 -0.58 19.47
N LYS A 30 -14.03 0.66 19.33
CA LYS A 30 -14.75 1.86 18.88
C LYS A 30 -14.49 2.26 17.41
N SER A 31 -13.76 1.47 16.64
CA SER A 31 -13.35 1.80 15.28
C SER A 31 -13.42 0.58 14.36
N THR A 32 -13.69 0.84 13.07
CA THR A 32 -13.60 -0.16 12.02
C THR A 32 -12.22 -0.04 11.36
N LEU A 33 -11.50 -1.14 11.28
CA LEU A 33 -10.26 -1.25 10.53
C LEU A 33 -10.58 -1.78 9.13
N TYR A 34 -9.91 -1.22 8.14
CA TYR A 34 -9.92 -1.65 6.76
C TYR A 34 -8.58 -2.28 6.43
N LYS A 35 -8.63 -3.39 5.68
CA LYS A 35 -7.44 -3.95 5.05
C LYS A 35 -7.07 -3.07 3.87
N VAL A 36 -5.88 -2.50 3.91
CA VAL A 36 -5.37 -1.60 2.87
C VAL A 36 -4.09 -2.17 2.30
N TYR A 37 -4.02 -2.17 0.97
CA TYR A 37 -2.90 -2.59 0.17
C TYR A 37 -2.11 -1.35 -0.24
N LEU A 38 -0.86 -1.26 0.19
CA LEU A 38 0.12 -0.27 -0.26
C LEU A 38 1.06 -0.92 -1.25
N TYR A 39 1.24 -0.35 -2.43
CA TYR A 39 2.11 -0.94 -3.46
C TYR A 39 2.66 0.13 -4.41
N ILE A 40 3.65 -0.24 -5.20
CA ILE A 40 4.20 0.62 -6.25
C ILE A 40 3.65 0.23 -7.62
N SER A 41 3.38 1.24 -8.46
CA SER A 41 2.96 1.07 -9.85
C SER A 41 3.80 1.93 -10.79
N GLY A 42 3.70 1.70 -12.10
CA GLY A 42 4.43 2.44 -13.13
C GLY A 42 5.41 1.58 -13.94
N GLY A 43 5.98 2.17 -14.99
CA GLY A 43 6.83 1.46 -15.95
C GLY A 43 8.17 0.99 -15.39
N ASP A 44 8.65 1.61 -14.30
CA ASP A 44 9.96 1.30 -13.72
C ASP A 44 9.90 0.26 -12.59
N VAL A 45 8.72 -0.24 -12.22
CA VAL A 45 8.55 -1.29 -11.18
C VAL A 45 9.45 -2.52 -11.40
N PRO A 46 9.66 -3.04 -12.63
CA PRO A 46 10.55 -4.19 -12.86
C PRO A 46 12.01 -3.97 -12.45
N PHE A 47 12.45 -2.72 -12.30
CA PHE A 47 13.82 -2.35 -11.90
C PHE A 47 13.97 -2.17 -10.39
N VAL A 48 12.89 -2.25 -9.62
CA VAL A 48 12.91 -2.14 -8.17
C VAL A 48 13.50 -3.40 -7.54
N GLN A 49 14.33 -3.21 -6.51
CA GLN A 49 14.87 -4.28 -5.67
C GLN A 49 14.04 -4.43 -4.39
N GLN A 50 13.75 -3.32 -3.70
CA GLN A 50 12.97 -3.31 -2.48
C GLN A 50 12.31 -1.95 -2.23
N VAL A 51 11.30 -1.95 -1.38
CA VAL A 51 10.59 -0.75 -0.92
C VAL A 51 10.53 -0.76 0.60
N THR A 52 10.83 0.39 1.22
CA THR A 52 10.59 0.62 2.64
C THR A 52 9.44 1.60 2.80
N TYR A 53 8.37 1.14 3.42
CA TYR A 53 7.22 1.95 3.80
C TYR A 53 7.37 2.36 5.26
N ARG A 54 7.52 3.66 5.51
CA ARG A 54 7.45 4.24 6.85
C ARG A 54 6.03 4.70 7.12
N LEU A 55 5.34 3.92 7.94
CA LEU A 55 3.98 4.16 8.39
C LEU A 55 3.93 5.18 9.53
N HIS A 56 2.72 5.55 9.95
CA HIS A 56 2.52 6.38 11.13
C HIS A 56 3.09 5.71 12.40
N SER A 57 3.59 6.51 13.34
CA SER A 57 4.27 6.03 14.56
C SER A 57 3.39 5.19 15.50
N SER A 58 2.07 5.23 15.32
CA SER A 58 1.12 4.37 16.05
C SER A 58 1.15 2.91 15.62
N PHE A 59 1.77 2.58 14.48
CA PHE A 59 1.93 1.20 14.03
C PHE A 59 3.09 0.53 14.78
N PRO A 60 2.95 -0.72 15.23
CA PRO A 60 4.10 -1.48 15.71
C PRO A 60 5.06 -1.70 14.55
N ASN A 61 6.36 -1.45 14.75
CA ASN A 61 7.39 -1.47 13.70
C ASN A 61 6.96 -0.64 12.47
N PRO A 62 6.98 0.70 12.57
CA PRO A 62 6.44 1.57 11.52
C PRO A 62 7.24 1.51 10.22
N ASP A 63 8.52 1.14 10.28
CA ASP A 63 9.36 0.91 9.11
C ASP A 63 9.19 -0.53 8.62
N ARG A 64 8.57 -0.71 7.45
CA ARG A 64 8.27 -2.00 6.83
C ARG A 64 9.00 -2.12 5.50
N GLN A 65 9.97 -3.03 5.45
CA GLN A 65 10.71 -3.35 4.23
C GLN A 65 10.06 -4.51 3.49
N VAL A 66 9.90 -4.36 2.18
CA VAL A 66 9.36 -5.36 1.28
C VAL A 66 10.30 -5.53 0.10
N TYR A 67 10.80 -6.75 -0.09
CA TYR A 67 11.62 -7.11 -1.25
C TYR A 67 10.73 -7.43 -2.44
N ARG A 68 11.16 -7.01 -3.63
CA ARG A 68 10.51 -7.42 -4.86
C ARG A 68 10.79 -8.90 -5.11
N THR A 69 9.75 -9.70 -5.24
CA THR A 69 9.86 -11.13 -5.57
C THR A 69 8.93 -11.48 -6.73
N PRO A 70 9.06 -12.67 -7.37
CA PRO A 70 8.09 -13.12 -8.36
C PRO A 70 6.65 -13.20 -7.82
N SER A 71 6.48 -13.52 -6.54
CA SER A 71 5.17 -13.60 -5.87
C SER A 71 4.66 -12.26 -5.33
N ASN A 72 5.51 -11.22 -5.29
CA ASN A 72 5.17 -9.87 -4.87
C ASN A 72 5.90 -8.85 -5.77
N PRO A 73 5.51 -8.76 -7.07
CA PRO A 73 6.25 -8.00 -8.08
C PRO A 73 6.14 -6.48 -7.93
N ASP A 74 5.13 -6.01 -7.21
CA ASP A 74 4.77 -4.62 -6.93
C ASP A 74 5.12 -4.18 -5.50
N CYS A 75 5.87 -5.02 -4.77
CA CYS A 75 6.31 -4.77 -3.39
C CYS A 75 5.14 -4.39 -2.47
N GLN A 76 4.02 -5.06 -2.64
CA GLN A 76 2.79 -4.90 -1.87
C GLN A 76 3.05 -5.11 -0.37
N LEU A 77 2.56 -4.17 0.43
CA LEU A 77 2.45 -4.23 1.88
C LEU A 77 0.97 -4.16 2.26
N ILE A 78 0.53 -5.10 3.10
CA ILE A 78 -0.83 -5.14 3.61
C ILE A 78 -0.84 -4.59 5.04
N ILE A 79 -1.72 -3.63 5.31
CA ILE A 79 -1.92 -3.05 6.64
C ILE A 79 -3.39 -3.08 7.03
N TRP A 80 -3.65 -3.01 8.33
CA TRP A 80 -4.98 -2.74 8.88
C TRP A 80 -4.98 -1.34 9.46
N THR A 81 -5.87 -0.48 8.97
CA THR A 81 -5.95 0.92 9.41
C THR A 81 -7.39 1.41 9.48
N TRP A 82 -7.65 2.35 10.37
CA TRP A 82 -8.92 3.08 10.46
C TRP A 82 -8.80 4.52 9.94
N GLY A 83 -7.58 5.01 9.71
CA GLY A 83 -7.31 6.40 9.42
C GLY A 83 -6.36 6.60 8.25
N LEU A 84 -6.41 7.82 7.72
CA LEU A 84 -5.53 8.31 6.65
C LEU A 84 -4.30 8.98 7.25
N PHE A 85 -3.14 8.71 6.68
CA PHE A 85 -1.88 9.34 7.05
C PHE A 85 -0.96 9.42 5.84
N THR A 86 0.13 10.17 5.97
CA THR A 86 1.19 10.20 4.96
C THR A 86 2.16 9.06 5.22
N VAL A 87 2.44 8.26 4.19
CA VAL A 87 3.46 7.22 4.18
C VAL A 87 4.69 7.79 3.49
N GLN A 88 5.85 7.70 4.13
CA GLN A 88 7.12 7.95 3.45
C GLN A 88 7.58 6.64 2.81
N VAL A 89 7.83 6.65 1.51
CA VAL A 89 8.20 5.47 0.75
C VAL A 89 9.60 5.65 0.19
N THR A 90 10.51 4.75 0.56
CA THR A 90 11.87 4.71 0.01
C THR A 90 12.02 3.49 -0.88
N VAL A 91 12.24 3.71 -2.17
CA VAL A 91 12.48 2.67 -3.17
C VAL A 91 13.98 2.54 -3.39
N GLN A 92 14.50 1.31 -3.34
CA GLN A 92 15.83 0.97 -3.81
C GLN A 92 15.72 0.24 -5.14
N ASP A 93 16.40 0.71 -6.18
CA ASP A 93 16.49 0.00 -7.45
C ASP A 93 17.60 -1.06 -7.45
N LYS A 94 17.61 -1.92 -8.47
CA LYS A 94 18.60 -3.01 -8.64
C LYS A 94 20.04 -2.52 -8.83
N ASN A 95 20.25 -1.24 -9.11
CA ASN A 95 21.58 -0.64 -9.20
C ASN A 95 22.03 -0.03 -7.86
N GLY A 96 21.19 -0.08 -6.82
CA GLY A 96 21.46 0.45 -5.50
C GLY A 96 21.11 1.93 -5.32
N TYR A 97 20.44 2.57 -6.29
CA TYR A 97 19.98 3.96 -6.11
C TYR A 97 18.70 3.99 -5.26
N PHE A 98 18.57 5.05 -4.46
CA PHE A 98 17.45 5.28 -3.58
C PHE A 98 16.60 6.46 -4.05
N TYR A 99 15.29 6.29 -4.03
CA TYR A 99 14.29 7.31 -4.37
C TYR A 99 13.27 7.40 -3.24
N THR A 100 12.96 8.61 -2.79
CA THR A 100 12.02 8.83 -1.68
C THR A 100 10.79 9.60 -2.17
N PHE A 101 9.62 9.15 -1.72
CA PHE A 101 8.32 9.73 -2.03
C PHE A 101 7.53 9.95 -0.74
N GLU A 102 6.65 10.94 -0.76
CA GLU A 102 5.58 11.06 0.22
C GLU A 102 4.26 10.67 -0.45
N HIS A 103 3.50 9.80 0.20
CA HIS A 103 2.21 9.33 -0.27
C HIS A 103 1.13 9.62 0.77
N ARG A 104 0.22 10.55 0.47
CA ARG A 104 -0.95 10.77 1.32
C ARG A 104 -2.02 9.74 0.99
N MET A 105 -2.34 8.88 1.95
CA MET A 105 -3.38 7.86 1.76
C MET A 105 -4.74 8.48 1.44
N SER A 106 -5.50 7.78 0.59
CA SER A 106 -6.82 8.21 0.13
C SER A 106 -7.77 7.04 -0.22
N TYR A 107 -7.53 5.84 0.32
CA TYR A 107 -8.36 4.65 0.13
C TYR A 107 -9.83 4.84 0.54
N ASP A 108 -10.12 5.80 1.42
CA ASP A 108 -11.47 6.15 1.86
C ASP A 108 -12.36 6.58 0.69
N ARG A 109 -11.76 7.16 -0.37
CA ARG A 109 -12.48 7.52 -1.60
C ARG A 109 -13.11 6.30 -2.26
N GLU A 110 -12.46 5.15 -2.18
CA GLU A 110 -12.96 3.91 -2.75
C GLU A 110 -14.16 3.35 -1.97
N LEU A 111 -14.26 3.63 -0.67
CA LEU A 111 -15.33 3.14 0.21
C LEU A 111 -16.71 3.71 -0.10
N THR A 112 -16.77 4.92 -0.68
CA THR A 112 -18.01 5.69 -0.87
C THR A 112 -19.06 4.97 -1.73
N ASN A 113 -18.62 4.12 -2.67
CA ASN A 113 -19.49 3.47 -3.65
C ASN A 113 -19.40 1.94 -3.60
N VAL A 114 -18.96 1.36 -2.48
CA VAL A 114 -18.89 -0.10 -2.34
C VAL A 114 -20.24 -0.62 -1.87
N PRO A 115 -20.90 -1.52 -2.63
CA PRO A 115 -22.12 -2.19 -2.19
C PRO A 115 -21.90 -2.99 -0.90
N ALA A 116 -22.92 -3.08 -0.05
CA ALA A 116 -22.81 -3.71 1.26
C ALA A 116 -22.39 -5.20 1.18
N GLU A 117 -22.84 -5.90 0.14
CA GLU A 117 -22.51 -7.30 -0.14
C GLU A 117 -21.02 -7.56 -0.42
N ASN A 118 -20.26 -6.51 -0.74
CA ASN A 118 -18.82 -6.60 -1.01
C ASN A 118 -17.97 -6.46 0.26
N TYR A 119 -18.57 -6.17 1.40
CA TYR A 119 -17.88 -6.10 2.68
C TYR A 119 -17.72 -7.49 3.29
N VAL A 120 -16.48 -7.86 3.60
CA VAL A 120 -16.12 -9.13 4.23
C VAL A 120 -15.60 -8.86 5.63
N TRP A 121 -16.35 -9.29 6.63
CA TRP A 121 -15.96 -9.17 8.04
C TRP A 121 -14.98 -10.27 8.42
N GLU A 122 -13.73 -9.88 8.71
CA GLU A 122 -12.74 -10.76 9.30
C GLU A 122 -12.81 -10.68 10.83
N LYS A 123 -12.50 -11.81 11.48
CA LYS A 123 -12.42 -11.90 12.95
C LYS A 123 -11.13 -11.30 13.49
#